data_AF-A0A7V0P7W2-F1
#
_entry.id   AF-A0A7V0P7W2-F1
#
_cell.length_a   1.000
_cell.length_b   1.000
_cell.length_c   1.000
_cell.angle_alpha   90.00
_cell.angle_beta   90.00
_cell.angle_gamma   90.00
#
_symmetry.space_group_name_H-M   'P 1'
#
loop_
_entity.id
_entity.type
_entity.pdbx_description
1 polymer ?
#
loop_
_entity_poly.entity_id
_entity_poly.type
_entity_poly.pdbx_seq_one_letter_code
_entity_poly.pdbx_strand_id
1 'polypeptide(L)'
;MSFSWKLLGAMVLAVSLAVGGTYIFSTHGIRSGFAAYLSRMRQAQGQELAELLGAYWAQNHSWAGVSRFFAFQVTITFSHGAIRQSGPLGQYILVDNRGKVVACGEPDYMGRTVSQEELRYGIPIVHQGEVVG
;
A
#
# COMPACT_ATOMS: atom_id res chain seq x y z
N MET A 1 2.69 -35.10 46.72
CA MET A 1 2.41 -33.81 46.05
C MET A 1 0.91 -33.71 45.82
N SER A 2 0.24 -32.76 46.47
CA SER A 2 -1.22 -32.73 46.55
C SER A 2 -1.87 -32.56 45.18
N PHE A 3 -2.97 -33.28 44.97
CA PHE A 3 -3.78 -33.27 43.75
C PHE A 3 -4.14 -31.83 43.30
N SER A 4 -4.31 -30.93 44.27
CA SER A 4 -4.56 -29.51 44.06
C SER A 4 -3.44 -28.78 43.29
N TRP A 5 -2.16 -29.14 43.48
CA TRP A 5 -1.05 -28.51 42.75
C TRP A 5 -1.03 -28.91 41.27
N LYS A 6 -1.37 -30.17 40.98
CA LYS A 6 -1.51 -30.66 39.60
C LYS A 6 -2.68 -29.98 38.88
N LEU A 7 -3.80 -29.77 39.59
CA LEU A 7 -4.98 -29.09 39.08
C LEU A 7 -4.69 -27.62 38.77
N LEU A 8 -3.98 -26.94 39.66
CA LEU A 8 -3.63 -25.52 39.50
C LEU A 8 -2.65 -25.33 38.33
N GLY A 9 -1.66 -26.21 38.20
CA GLY A 9 -0.74 -26.21 37.05
C GLY A 9 -1.45 -26.46 35.71
N ALA A 10 -2.37 -27.42 35.67
CA ALA A 10 -3.16 -27.71 34.46
C ALA A 10 -4.05 -26.52 34.06
N MET A 11 -4.65 -25.84 35.03
CA MET A 11 -5.52 -24.68 34.77
C MET A 11 -4.73 -23.49 34.21
N VAL A 12 -3.56 -23.18 34.78
CA VAL A 12 -2.70 -22.09 34.28
C VAL A 12 -2.21 -22.40 32.86
N LEU A 13 -1.85 -23.66 32.58
CA LEU A 13 -1.38 -24.07 31.27
C LEU A 13 -2.50 -24.01 30.22
N ALA A 14 -3.71 -24.43 30.58
CA ALA A 14 -4.87 -24.33 29.69
C ALA A 14 -5.22 -22.87 29.35
N VAL A 15 -5.21 -21.98 30.35
CA VAL A 15 -5.44 -20.54 30.14
C VAL A 15 -4.34 -19.93 29.27
N SER A 16 -3.08 -20.29 29.51
CA SER A 16 -1.94 -19.77 28.73
C SER A 16 -2.02 -20.20 27.26
N LEU A 17 -2.40 -21.45 26.99
CA LEU A 17 -2.63 -21.94 25.62
C LEU A 17 -3.82 -21.27 24.94
N ALA A 18 -4.91 -21.06 25.67
CA ALA A 18 -6.08 -20.37 25.13
C ALA A 18 -5.77 -18.91 24.76
N VAL A 19 -5.08 -18.18 25.63
CA VAL A 19 -4.70 -16.77 25.40
C VAL A 19 -3.64 -16.68 24.30
N GLY A 20 -2.60 -17.51 24.36
CA GLY A 20 -1.53 -17.55 23.34
C GLY A 20 -2.04 -17.93 21.96
N GLY A 21 -2.93 -18.93 21.88
CA GLY A 21 -3.57 -19.35 20.64
C GLY A 21 -4.42 -18.24 20.03
N THR A 22 -5.21 -17.55 20.85
CA THR A 22 -6.06 -16.43 20.39
C THR A 22 -5.23 -15.25 19.88
N TYR A 23 -4.13 -14.92 20.56
CA TYR A 23 -3.23 -13.84 20.15
C TYR A 23 -2.54 -14.14 18.80
N ILE A 24 -2.09 -15.38 18.60
CA ILE A 24 -1.46 -15.81 17.35
C ILE A 24 -2.45 -15.80 16.18
N PHE A 25 -3.68 -16.26 16.40
CA PHE A 25 -4.71 -16.31 15.36
C PHE A 25 -5.22 -14.91 14.96
N SER A 26 -5.45 -14.03 15.93
CA SER A 26 -5.97 -12.68 15.66
C SER A 26 -4.95 -11.82 14.91
N THR A 27 -3.66 -11.99 15.20
CA THR A 27 -2.61 -11.13 14.61
C THR A 27 -2.19 -11.58 13.20
N HIS A 28 -2.22 -12.89 12.89
CA HIS A 28 -1.82 -13.41 11.57
C HIS A 28 -2.97 -13.49 10.54
N GLY A 29 -4.22 -13.68 10.98
CA GLY A 29 -5.37 -13.79 10.07
C GLY A 29 -5.79 -12.46 9.42
N ILE A 30 -5.67 -11.35 10.15
CA ILE A 30 -6.19 -10.05 9.70
C ILE A 30 -5.27 -9.41 8.65
N ARG A 31 -3.94 -9.58 8.75
CA ARG A 31 -2.98 -9.01 7.79
C ARG A 31 -2.98 -9.72 6.43
N SER A 32 -3.15 -11.04 6.43
CA SER A 32 -3.10 -11.86 5.20
C SER A 32 -4.35 -11.71 4.33
N GLY A 33 -5.54 -11.61 4.93
CA GLY A 33 -6.80 -11.38 4.21
C GLY A 33 -6.88 -9.98 3.58
N PHE A 34 -6.44 -8.95 4.30
CA PHE A 34 -6.46 -7.57 3.80
C PHE A 34 -5.41 -7.33 2.71
N ALA A 35 -4.21 -7.93 2.83
CA ALA A 35 -3.19 -7.88 1.79
C ALA A 35 -3.63 -8.60 0.50
N ALA A 36 -4.28 -9.76 0.61
CA ALA A 36 -4.78 -10.52 -0.54
C ALA A 36 -6.02 -9.90 -1.20
N TYR A 37 -6.80 -9.10 -0.46
CA TYR A 37 -7.93 -8.35 -0.99
C TYR A 37 -7.47 -7.06 -1.70
N LEU A 38 -6.57 -6.30 -1.08
CA LEU A 38 -5.96 -5.13 -1.69
C LEU A 38 -5.12 -5.49 -2.92
N SER A 39 -4.44 -6.65 -2.93
CA SER A 39 -3.66 -7.07 -4.11
C SER A 39 -4.56 -7.28 -5.32
N ARG A 40 -5.65 -8.06 -5.21
CA ARG A 40 -6.56 -8.33 -6.35
C ARG A 40 -7.26 -7.08 -6.85
N MET A 41 -7.69 -6.19 -5.95
CA MET A 41 -8.43 -4.98 -6.32
C MET A 41 -7.50 -3.90 -6.92
N ARG A 42 -6.27 -3.78 -6.40
CA ARG A 42 -5.24 -2.90 -6.99
C ARG A 42 -4.73 -3.40 -8.33
N GLN A 43 -4.70 -4.71 -8.56
CA GLN A 43 -4.13 -5.28 -9.77
C GLN A 43 -4.91 -4.86 -11.03
N ALA A 44 -6.25 -4.94 -11.01
CA ALA A 44 -7.03 -4.57 -12.20
C ALA A 44 -6.94 -3.07 -12.54
N GLN A 45 -7.19 -2.19 -11.55
CA GLN A 45 -7.16 -0.73 -11.77
C GLN A 45 -5.74 -0.19 -11.94
N GLY A 46 -4.77 -0.74 -11.22
CA GLY A 46 -3.38 -0.33 -11.31
C GLY A 46 -2.69 -0.81 -12.58
N GLN A 47 -3.14 -1.92 -13.19
CA GLN A 47 -2.63 -2.37 -14.49
C GLN A 47 -3.03 -1.43 -15.61
N GLU A 48 -4.30 -1.01 -15.65
CA GLU A 48 -4.78 -0.01 -16.64
C GLU A 48 -4.02 1.31 -16.49
N LEU A 49 -3.82 1.77 -15.25
CA LEU A 49 -3.00 2.94 -14.97
C LEU A 49 -1.54 2.77 -15.40
N ALA A 50 -0.94 1.61 -15.15
CA ALA A 50 0.42 1.31 -15.56
C ALA A 50 0.58 1.30 -17.09
N GLU A 51 -0.40 0.76 -17.83
CA GLU A 51 -0.43 0.81 -19.29
C GLU A 51 -0.53 2.25 -19.81
N LEU A 52 -1.40 3.07 -19.22
CA LEU A 52 -1.51 4.50 -19.56
C LEU A 52 -0.21 5.26 -19.28
N LEU A 53 0.45 5.00 -18.15
CA LEU A 53 1.73 5.60 -17.81
C LEU A 53 2.86 5.11 -18.72
N GLY A 54 2.83 3.84 -19.15
CA GLY A 54 3.73 3.30 -20.17
C GLY A 54 3.56 4.00 -21.52
N ALA A 55 2.32 4.32 -21.91
CA ALA A 55 2.03 5.10 -23.11
C ALA A 55 2.48 6.56 -22.98
N TYR A 56 2.39 7.15 -21.78
CA TYR A 56 2.95 8.48 -21.51
C TYR A 56 4.47 8.49 -21.66
N TRP A 57 5.15 7.49 -21.09
CA TRP A 57 6.59 7.32 -21.22
C TRP A 57 7.01 7.12 -22.67
N ALA A 58 6.24 6.35 -23.44
CA ALA A 58 6.49 6.13 -24.87
C ALA A 58 6.53 7.43 -25.69
N GLN A 59 5.77 8.44 -25.30
CA GLN A 59 5.70 9.73 -26.01
C GLN A 59 6.70 10.76 -25.48
N ASN A 60 6.92 10.81 -24.16
CA ASN A 60 7.68 11.89 -23.52
C ASN A 60 9.10 11.47 -23.13
N HIS A 61 9.39 10.17 -23.07
CA HIS A 61 10.64 9.58 -22.57
C HIS A 61 11.12 10.16 -21.23
N SER A 62 10.19 10.66 -20.42
CA SER A 62 10.46 11.29 -19.13
C SER A 62 9.18 11.32 -18.29
N TRP A 63 9.36 11.37 -16.97
CA TRP A 63 8.27 11.60 -16.02
C TRP A 63 7.95 13.09 -15.79
N ALA A 64 8.52 13.97 -16.61
CA ALA A 64 8.33 15.41 -16.48
C ALA A 64 6.84 15.77 -16.64
N GLY A 65 6.30 16.51 -15.68
CA GLY A 65 4.90 16.95 -15.71
C GLY A 65 3.87 15.90 -15.34
N VAL A 66 4.24 14.67 -14.95
CA VAL A 66 3.27 13.67 -14.46
C VAL A 66 2.71 14.03 -13.09
N SER A 67 3.50 14.71 -12.24
CA SER A 67 3.09 15.13 -10.90
C SER A 67 1.78 15.93 -10.88
N ARG A 68 1.46 16.70 -11.93
CA ARG A 68 0.21 17.47 -12.01
C ARG A 68 -1.05 16.61 -11.99
N PHE A 69 -0.97 15.38 -12.52
CA PHE A 69 -2.10 14.45 -12.55
C PHE A 69 -2.35 13.83 -11.16
N PHE A 70 -1.28 13.67 -10.38
CA PHE A 70 -1.33 13.12 -9.02
C PHE A 70 -1.69 14.18 -7.97
N ALA A 71 -1.29 15.44 -8.21
CA ALA A 71 -1.55 16.57 -7.31
C ALA A 71 -2.98 17.14 -7.42
N PHE A 72 -3.86 16.56 -8.25
CA PHE A 72 -5.23 17.04 -8.39
C PHE A 72 -6.00 16.87 -7.06
N GLN A 73 -6.43 18.00 -6.49
CA GLN A 73 -7.21 18.06 -5.25
C GLN A 73 -8.40 19.00 -5.45
N VAL A 74 -9.59 18.54 -5.09
CA VAL A 74 -10.81 19.34 -5.07
C VAL A 74 -11.11 19.72 -3.63
N THR A 75 -11.22 21.03 -3.36
CA THR A 75 -11.68 21.52 -2.06
C THR A 75 -13.13 21.96 -2.20
N ILE A 76 -14.06 21.20 -1.61
CA ILE A 76 -15.47 21.55 -1.57
C ILE A 76 -15.70 22.33 -0.27
N THR A 77 -16.06 23.61 -0.41
CA THR A 77 -16.29 24.49 0.74
C THR A 77 -17.79 24.58 1.01
N PHE A 78 -18.18 24.32 2.26
CA PHE A 78 -19.53 24.48 2.78
C PHE A 78 -19.55 25.55 3.86
N SER A 79 -20.74 26.01 4.24
CA SER A 79 -20.94 27.02 5.29
C SER A 79 -20.37 26.64 6.66
N HIS A 80 -20.09 25.36 6.92
CA HIS A 80 -19.58 24.83 8.21
C HIS A 80 -18.23 24.12 8.10
N GLY A 81 -17.51 24.24 6.98
CA GLY A 81 -16.18 23.65 6.82
C GLY A 81 -15.83 23.32 5.37
N ALA A 82 -14.60 22.89 5.15
CA ALA A 82 -14.10 22.48 3.84
C ALA A 82 -13.70 21.01 3.86
N ILE A 83 -14.12 20.26 2.84
CA ILE A 83 -13.69 18.89 2.60
C ILE A 83 -12.68 18.92 1.45
N ARG A 84 -11.48 18.39 1.70
CA ARG A 84 -10.48 18.13 0.66
C ARG A 84 -10.64 16.71 0.15
N GLN A 85 -10.84 16.56 -1.14
CA GLN A 85 -10.88 15.28 -1.82
C GLN A 85 -9.75 15.21 -2.85
N SER A 86 -8.86 14.23 -2.69
CA SER A 86 -7.83 13.94 -3.69
C SER A 86 -8.44 13.26 -4.91
N GLY A 87 -7.88 13.52 -6.09
CA GLY A 87 -8.24 12.84 -7.32
C GLY A 87 -7.96 11.34 -7.29
N PRO A 88 -8.45 10.59 -8.28
CA PRO A 88 -8.29 9.14 -8.35
C PRO A 88 -6.83 8.68 -8.38
N LEU A 89 -5.90 9.55 -8.80
CA LEU A 89 -4.46 9.28 -8.82
C LEU A 89 -3.75 9.63 -7.51
N GLY A 90 -4.37 10.42 -6.63
CA GLY A 90 -3.76 10.89 -5.38
C GLY A 90 -3.48 9.77 -4.37
N GLN A 91 -4.07 8.59 -4.57
CA GLN A 91 -3.85 7.37 -3.76
C GLN A 91 -2.63 6.55 -4.22
N TYR A 92 -2.01 6.91 -5.33
CA TYR A 92 -0.86 6.20 -5.91
C TYR A 92 0.42 7.03 -5.76
N ILE A 93 1.55 6.32 -5.77
CA ILE A 93 2.89 6.88 -5.82
C ILE A 93 3.54 6.30 -7.07
N LEU A 94 4.02 7.19 -7.94
CA LEU A 94 4.85 6.83 -9.08
C LEU A 94 6.31 6.95 -8.70
N VAL A 95 7.04 5.88 -8.95
CA VAL A 95 8.47 5.78 -8.70
C VAL A 95 9.17 5.63 -10.05
N ASP A 96 10.39 6.16 -10.20
CA ASP A 96 11.20 5.92 -11.39
C ASP A 96 11.98 4.60 -11.30
N ASN A 97 12.64 4.23 -12.40
CA ASN A 97 13.54 3.07 -12.47
C ASN A 97 14.74 3.11 -11.49
N ARG A 98 14.98 4.24 -10.80
CA ARG A 98 16.01 4.40 -9.77
C ARG A 98 15.43 4.28 -8.36
N GLY A 99 14.14 4.00 -8.22
CA GLY A 99 13.46 3.91 -6.93
C GLY A 99 13.11 5.28 -6.33
N LYS A 100 13.15 6.37 -7.09
CA LYS A 100 12.83 7.72 -6.60
C LYS A 100 11.38 8.09 -6.92
N VAL A 101 10.68 8.64 -5.93
CA VAL A 101 9.31 9.14 -6.13
C VAL A 101 9.32 10.35 -7.07
N VAL A 102 8.64 10.23 -8.20
CA VAL A 102 8.53 11.27 -9.24
C VAL A 102 7.13 11.89 -9.32
N ALA A 103 6.11 11.23 -8.79
CA ALA A 103 4.77 11.81 -8.62
C ALA A 103 4.01 11.13 -7.47
N CYS A 104 3.30 11.92 -6.68
CA CYS A 104 2.42 11.45 -5.61
C CYS A 104 1.39 12.53 -5.28
N GLY A 105 0.27 12.13 -4.64
CA GLY A 105 -0.72 13.08 -4.14
C GLY A 105 -0.28 13.85 -2.89
N GLU A 106 0.77 13.38 -2.22
CA GLU A 106 1.28 13.95 -0.96
C GLU A 106 2.70 14.51 -1.16
N PRO A 107 2.87 15.84 -1.18
CA PRO A 107 4.11 16.48 -1.62
C PRO A 107 5.34 16.10 -0.77
N ASP A 108 5.15 15.71 0.49
CA ASP A 108 6.22 15.32 1.41
C ASP A 108 6.97 14.04 0.98
N TYR A 109 6.36 13.23 0.11
CA TYR A 109 6.94 12.02 -0.44
C TYR A 109 7.73 12.26 -1.73
N MET A 110 7.60 13.43 -2.37
CA MET A 110 8.30 13.73 -3.61
C MET A 110 9.82 13.63 -3.44
N GLY A 111 10.46 12.89 -4.33
CA GLY A 111 11.91 12.73 -4.35
C GLY A 111 12.49 11.80 -3.28
N ARG A 112 11.67 11.18 -2.42
CA ARG A 112 12.13 10.12 -1.52
C ARG A 112 12.53 8.88 -2.32
N THR A 113 13.47 8.13 -1.77
CA THR A 113 13.84 6.82 -2.32
C THR A 113 13.01 5.75 -1.63
N VAL A 114 12.35 4.92 -2.41
CA VAL A 114 11.57 3.77 -1.96
C VAL A 114 12.49 2.55 -1.89
N SER A 115 12.35 1.75 -0.85
CA SER A 115 13.16 0.54 -0.69
C SER A 115 12.79 -0.54 -1.72
N GLN A 116 13.75 -1.40 -2.08
CA GLN A 116 13.51 -2.55 -2.97
C GLN A 116 12.42 -3.49 -2.43
N GLU A 117 12.30 -3.62 -1.11
CA GLU A 117 11.26 -4.45 -0.48
C GLU A 117 9.86 -3.87 -0.71
N GLU A 118 9.71 -2.55 -0.66
CA GLU A 118 8.44 -1.85 -0.92
C GLU A 118 8.08 -1.89 -2.41
N LEU A 119 9.06 -1.73 -3.30
CA LEU A 119 8.86 -1.79 -4.76
C LEU A 119 8.28 -3.13 -5.23
N ARG A 120 8.58 -4.23 -4.53
CA ARG A 120 8.02 -5.55 -4.83
C ARG A 120 6.49 -5.61 -4.71
N TYR A 121 5.88 -4.69 -3.97
CA TYR A 121 4.43 -4.59 -3.84
C TYR A 121 3.80 -3.61 -4.84
N GLY A 122 4.62 -2.94 -5.66
CA GLY A 122 4.19 -2.06 -6.73
C GLY A 122 3.76 -2.81 -7.99
N ILE A 123 3.15 -2.08 -8.92
CA ILE A 123 2.82 -2.58 -10.25
C ILE A 123 3.86 -2.01 -11.21
N PRO A 124 4.67 -2.84 -11.88
CA PRO A 124 5.74 -2.37 -12.74
C PRO A 124 5.16 -1.72 -13.99
N ILE A 125 5.72 -0.58 -14.37
CA ILE A 125 5.44 0.09 -15.62
C ILE A 125 6.50 -0.35 -16.62
N VAL A 126 6.07 -1.09 -17.64
CA VAL A 126 6.97 -1.71 -18.62
C VAL A 126 6.82 -0.99 -19.97
N HIS A 127 7.94 -0.56 -20.54
CA HIS A 127 8.03 -0.05 -21.89
C HIS A 127 9.06 -0.86 -22.69
N GLN A 128 8.64 -1.49 -23.79
CA GLN A 128 9.50 -2.33 -24.63
C GLN A 128 10.28 -3.43 -23.87
N GLY A 129 9.72 -3.94 -22.77
CA GLY A 129 10.35 -4.97 -21.94
C GLY A 129 11.27 -4.44 -20.84
N GLU A 130 11.48 -3.13 -20.75
CA GLU A 130 12.22 -2.47 -19.67
C GLU A 130 11.26 -1.88 -18.63
N VAL A 131 11.60 -2.01 -17.35
CA VAL A 131 10.86 -1.38 -16.25
C VAL A 131 11.31 0.08 -16.14
N VAL A 132 10.37 1.00 -16.36
CA VAL A 132 10.61 2.44 -16.37
C VAL A 132 10.08 3.15 -15.11
N GLY A 133 9.29 2.44 -14.30
CA GLY A 133 8.74 2.90 -13.02
C GLY A 133 7.89 1.85 -12.32
#